data_AF-A0A2P2CKQ0-F1
#
_entry.id   AF-A0A2P2CKQ0-F1
#
_cell.length_a   1.000
_cell.length_b   1.000
_cell.length_c   1.000
_cell.angle_alpha   90.00
_cell.angle_beta   90.00
_cell.angle_gamma   90.00
#
_symmetry.space_group_name_H-M   'P 1'
#
loop_
_entity.id
_entity.type
_entity.pdbx_description
1 polymer ?
#
loop_
_entity_poly.entity_id
_entity_poly.type
_entity_poly.pdbx_seq_one_letter_code
_entity_poly.pdbx_strand_id
1 'polypeptide(L)'
;MSDETPDRIAEQDAPTNTERSPRRGMCAAVLSLEAITLGLTTPVMITIADVDTGTALSVGLGLAVVCLLLAGMLRAEWAYLAGYAVQVAAIGLGLVVPVMFALGGVFAALWAAADLLGRKIERERAEAWATWRAEQAQQE
;
A
#
# COMPACT_ATOMS: atom_id res chain seq x y z
N MET A 1 -41.39 -12.78 -35.96
CA MET A 1 -41.56 -11.85 -34.82
C MET A 1 -41.05 -12.56 -33.57
N SER A 2 -39.78 -12.99 -33.61
CA SER A 2 -38.66 -12.48 -32.77
C SER A 2 -38.71 -13.16 -31.38
N ASP A 3 -38.24 -14.39 -31.17
CA ASP A 3 -36.84 -14.90 -31.20
C ASP A 3 -35.74 -13.98 -30.71
N GLU A 4 -36.01 -13.18 -29.69
CA GLU A 4 -34.93 -12.49 -28.99
C GLU A 4 -35.19 -12.56 -27.47
N THR A 5 -34.26 -13.19 -26.76
CA THR A 5 -33.86 -12.88 -25.36
C THR A 5 -34.43 -13.71 -24.20
N PRO A 6 -34.06 -15.00 -24.10
CA PRO A 6 -33.85 -15.60 -22.78
C PRO A 6 -32.39 -15.51 -22.31
N ASP A 7 -31.42 -15.63 -23.23
CA ASP A 7 -29.99 -15.79 -22.89
C ASP A 7 -29.28 -14.52 -22.42
N ARG A 8 -29.73 -13.30 -22.82
CA ARG A 8 -29.02 -12.07 -22.41
C ARG A 8 -29.15 -11.75 -20.92
N ILE A 9 -30.07 -12.40 -20.20
CA ILE A 9 -30.26 -12.17 -18.75
C ILE A 9 -29.35 -13.09 -17.93
N ALA A 10 -28.94 -14.24 -18.47
CA ALA A 10 -28.02 -15.16 -17.81
C ALA A 10 -26.55 -14.74 -17.98
N GLU A 11 -26.20 -14.09 -19.10
CA GLU A 11 -24.80 -13.69 -19.37
C GLU A 11 -24.41 -12.34 -18.72
N GLN A 12 -25.38 -11.55 -18.25
CA GLN A 12 -25.14 -10.24 -17.61
C GLN A 12 -24.62 -10.32 -16.17
N ASP A 13 -24.60 -11.50 -15.55
CA ASP A 13 -24.17 -11.71 -14.17
C ASP A 13 -22.78 -12.34 -14.03
N ALA A 14 -21.96 -12.41 -15.09
CA ALA A 14 -20.57 -12.81 -14.95
C ALA A 14 -19.79 -11.72 -14.18
N PRO A 15 -19.40 -11.92 -12.91
CA PRO A 15 -18.69 -10.90 -12.17
C PRO A 15 -17.29 -10.76 -12.78
N THR A 16 -17.07 -9.74 -13.61
CA THR A 16 -15.71 -9.35 -14.04
C THR A 16 -15.05 -8.62 -12.87
N ASN A 17 -14.78 -9.37 -11.81
CA ASN A 17 -14.31 -8.84 -10.54
C ASN A 17 -12.84 -8.45 -10.66
N THR A 18 -12.63 -7.23 -11.15
CA THR A 18 -11.37 -6.51 -11.09
C THR A 18 -11.26 -5.71 -9.78
N GLU A 19 -11.76 -6.23 -8.65
CA GLU A 19 -11.56 -5.56 -7.36
C GLU A 19 -10.07 -5.54 -7.04
N ARG A 20 -9.48 -4.34 -7.14
CA ARG A 20 -8.12 -4.09 -6.65
C ARG A 20 -8.04 -4.56 -5.20
N SER A 21 -7.02 -5.34 -4.88
CA SER A 21 -6.80 -5.81 -3.51
C SER A 21 -6.83 -4.60 -2.56
N PRO A 22 -7.77 -4.55 -1.59
CA PRO A 22 -7.91 -3.42 -0.68
C PRO A 22 -6.61 -3.13 0.08
N ARG A 23 -5.89 -4.18 0.49
CA ARG A 23 -4.58 -4.10 1.14
C ARG A 23 -3.56 -3.34 0.29
N ARG A 24 -3.45 -3.68 -0.99
CA ARG A 24 -2.50 -3.04 -1.92
C ARG A 24 -2.81 -1.55 -2.07
N GLY A 25 -4.08 -1.18 -2.19
CA GLY A 25 -4.50 0.21 -2.28
C GLY A 25 -4.13 1.03 -1.05
N MET A 26 -4.46 0.51 0.15
CA MET A 26 -4.15 1.19 1.42
C MET A 26 -2.63 1.34 1.64
N CYS A 27 -1.85 0.26 1.47
CA CYS A 27 -0.40 0.30 1.63
C CYS A 27 0.28 1.21 0.59
N ALA A 28 -0.18 1.21 -0.66
CA ALA A 28 0.38 2.09 -1.70
C ALA A 28 0.12 3.56 -1.40
N ALA A 29 -1.07 3.90 -0.87
CA ALA A 29 -1.40 5.26 -0.46
C ALA A 29 -0.49 5.74 0.68
N VAL A 30 -0.25 4.89 1.69
CA VAL A 30 0.65 5.20 2.82
C VAL A 30 2.07 5.49 2.30
N LEU A 31 2.66 4.61 1.50
CA LEU A 31 4.00 4.82 0.93
C LEU A 31 4.08 6.05 0.03
N SER A 32 3.02 6.36 -0.71
CA SER A 32 3.01 7.53 -1.61
C SER A 32 3.01 8.83 -0.82
N LEU A 33 2.22 8.92 0.25
CA LEU A 33 2.23 10.07 1.15
C LEU A 33 3.55 10.19 1.91
N GLU A 34 4.09 9.06 2.37
CA GLU A 34 5.39 9.00 3.05
C GLU A 34 6.52 9.45 2.14
N ALA A 35 6.49 9.09 0.85
CA ALA A 35 7.46 9.55 -0.14
C ALA A 35 7.50 11.09 -0.21
N ILE A 36 6.33 11.74 -0.18
CA ILE A 36 6.25 13.20 -0.17
C ILE A 36 6.86 13.74 1.11
N THR A 37 6.53 13.16 2.27
CA THR A 37 7.10 13.56 3.56
C THR A 37 8.64 13.43 3.60
N LEU A 38 9.19 12.32 3.12
CA LEU A 38 10.64 12.09 3.04
C LEU A 38 11.32 13.03 2.04
N GLY A 39 10.68 13.30 0.90
CA GLY A 39 11.15 14.30 -0.05
C GLY A 39 11.21 15.70 0.56
N LEU A 40 10.15 16.10 1.28
CA LEU A 40 10.07 17.37 2.02
C LEU A 40 11.01 17.44 3.22
N THR A 41 11.56 16.31 3.67
CA THR A 41 12.59 16.30 4.71
C THR A 41 13.95 16.79 4.19
N THR A 42 14.18 16.72 2.88
CA THR A 42 15.40 17.22 2.24
C THR A 42 15.71 18.69 2.57
N PRO A 43 14.81 19.66 2.32
CA PRO A 43 15.07 21.06 2.69
C PRO A 43 15.18 21.24 4.20
N VAL A 44 14.50 20.44 5.01
CA VAL A 44 14.62 20.49 6.48
C VAL A 44 16.03 20.06 6.92
N MET A 45 16.58 18.99 6.34
CA MET A 45 17.94 18.55 6.63
C MET A 45 18.99 19.61 6.26
N ILE A 46 18.81 20.28 5.12
CA ILE A 46 19.75 21.31 4.64
C ILE A 46 19.65 22.58 5.48
N THR A 47 18.44 23.07 5.74
CA THR A 47 18.23 24.41 6.31
C THR A 47 18.17 24.44 7.84
N ILE A 48 17.80 23.32 8.47
CA ILE A 48 17.62 23.24 9.93
C ILE A 48 18.69 22.37 10.58
N ALA A 49 19.04 21.24 9.95
CA ALA A 49 20.00 20.29 10.52
C ALA A 49 21.44 20.46 9.99
N ASP A 50 21.68 21.46 9.12
CA ASP A 50 22.99 21.78 8.52
C ASP A 50 23.70 20.57 7.89
N VAL A 51 22.92 19.65 7.31
CA VAL A 51 23.42 18.45 6.63
C VAL A 51 23.91 18.84 5.24
N ASP A 52 25.03 18.27 4.82
CA ASP A 52 25.54 18.41 3.45
C ASP A 52 24.45 18.16 2.40
N THR A 53 24.40 19.01 1.39
CA THR A 53 23.34 18.98 0.37
C THR A 53 23.30 17.66 -0.40
N GLY A 54 24.47 17.09 -0.72
CA GLY A 54 24.55 15.80 -1.41
C GLY A 54 23.97 14.67 -0.55
N THR A 55 24.33 14.66 0.74
CA THR A 55 23.81 13.68 1.70
C THR A 55 22.30 13.84 1.89
N ALA A 56 21.81 15.06 2.11
CA ALA A 56 20.39 15.34 2.30
C ALA A 56 19.55 14.94 1.08
N LEU A 57 20.02 15.24 -0.14
CA LEU A 57 19.38 14.83 -1.38
C LEU A 57 19.34 13.30 -1.50
N SER A 58 20.47 12.63 -1.26
CA SER A 58 20.57 11.18 -1.38
C SER A 58 19.65 10.45 -0.40
N VAL A 59 19.53 10.94 0.83
CA VAL A 59 18.69 10.33 1.86
C VAL A 59 17.22 10.67 1.63
N GLY A 60 16.88 11.96 1.53
CA GLY A 60 15.48 12.40 1.45
C GLY A 60 14.81 12.00 0.13
N LEU A 61 15.40 12.38 -1.00
CA LEU A 61 14.85 12.01 -2.31
C LEU A 61 15.09 10.54 -2.64
N GLY A 62 16.22 9.96 -2.23
CA GLY A 62 16.46 8.53 -2.45
C GLY A 62 15.43 7.65 -1.75
N LEU A 63 15.15 7.92 -0.47
CA LEU A 63 14.08 7.20 0.25
C LEU A 63 12.70 7.49 -0.36
N ALA A 64 12.41 8.72 -0.77
CA ALA A 64 11.14 9.03 -1.43
C ALA A 64 10.94 8.19 -2.70
N VAL A 65 11.97 8.06 -3.54
CA VAL A 65 11.93 7.21 -4.74
C VAL A 65 11.75 5.74 -4.37
N VAL A 66 12.45 5.24 -3.35
CA VAL A 66 12.28 3.87 -2.85
C VAL A 66 10.83 3.62 -2.43
N CYS A 67 10.19 4.55 -1.71
CA CYS A 67 8.79 4.44 -1.33
C CYS A 67 7.87 4.31 -2.55
N LEU A 68 8.06 5.15 -3.58
CA LEU A 68 7.25 5.10 -4.80
C LEU A 68 7.45 3.80 -5.58
N LEU A 69 8.69 3.31 -5.66
CA LEU A 69 8.99 2.02 -6.29
C LEU A 69 8.32 0.88 -5.52
N LEU A 70 8.43 0.85 -4.19
CA LEU A 70 7.77 -0.14 -3.35
C LEU A 70 6.25 -0.08 -3.48
N ALA A 71 5.67 1.12 -3.58
CA ALA A 71 4.24 1.29 -3.82
C ALA A 71 3.78 0.61 -5.12
N GLY A 72 4.58 0.70 -6.19
CA GLY A 72 4.34 -0.01 -7.45
C GLY A 72 4.64 -1.52 -7.40
N MET A 73 5.46 -1.95 -6.45
CA MET A 73 5.93 -3.34 -6.29
C MET A 73 5.14 -4.14 -5.25
N LEU A 74 4.15 -3.55 -4.58
CA LEU A 74 3.23 -4.19 -3.62
C LEU A 74 2.43 -5.39 -4.17
N ARG A 75 2.60 -5.75 -5.45
CA ARG A 75 2.14 -7.05 -5.99
C ARG A 75 2.93 -8.25 -5.44
N ALA A 76 4.14 -8.02 -4.94
CA ALA A 76 5.00 -9.06 -4.39
C ALA A 76 5.00 -9.00 -2.85
N GLU A 77 4.92 -10.16 -2.19
CA GLU A 77 4.82 -10.22 -0.72
C GLU A 77 6.05 -9.65 -0.01
N TRP A 78 7.23 -9.76 -0.61
CA TRP A 78 8.47 -9.21 -0.04
C TRP A 78 8.45 -7.66 0.03
N ALA A 79 7.67 -7.00 -0.84
CA ALA A 79 7.56 -5.54 -0.83
C ALA A 79 6.92 -5.03 0.47
N TYR A 80 6.08 -5.84 1.12
CA TYR A 80 5.51 -5.51 2.43
C TYR A 80 6.58 -5.54 3.52
N LEU A 81 7.49 -6.52 3.48
CA LEU A 81 8.63 -6.57 4.40
C LEU A 81 9.59 -5.39 4.16
N ALA A 82 9.85 -5.06 2.90
CA ALA A 82 10.67 -3.90 2.53
C ALA A 82 10.03 -2.58 3.00
N GLY A 83 8.68 -2.47 2.98
CA GLY A 83 7.98 -1.32 3.53
C GLY A 83 8.21 -1.15 5.04
N TYR A 84 8.26 -2.23 5.83
CA TYR A 84 8.66 -2.13 7.23
C TYR A 84 10.09 -1.62 7.41
N ALA A 85 11.02 -1.97 6.51
CA ALA A 85 12.38 -1.43 6.54
C ALA A 85 12.39 0.09 6.27
N VAL A 86 11.55 0.56 5.34
CA VAL A 86 11.35 1.99 5.10
C VAL A 86 10.81 2.69 6.34
N GLN A 87 9.85 2.11 7.05
CA GLN A 87 9.32 2.70 8.28
C GLN A 87 10.41 2.88 9.34
N VAL A 88 11.27 1.87 9.52
CA VAL A 88 12.42 1.96 10.44
C VAL A 88 13.40 3.05 9.98
N ALA A 89 13.66 3.16 8.68
CA ALA A 89 14.52 4.22 8.14
C ALA A 89 13.92 5.62 8.35
N ALA A 90 12.62 5.79 8.13
CA ALA A 90 11.90 7.05 8.34
C ALA A 90 11.93 7.48 9.81
N ILE A 91 11.70 6.54 10.74
CA ILE A 91 11.83 6.78 12.18
C ILE A 91 13.28 7.10 12.55
N GLY A 92 14.25 6.38 11.98
CA GLY A 92 15.68 6.63 12.18
C GLY A 92 16.12 8.02 11.75
N LEU A 93 15.48 8.58 10.71
CA LEU A 93 15.69 9.97 10.28
C LEU A 93 15.32 10.98 11.38
N GLY A 94 14.51 10.57 12.36
CA GLY A 94 14.25 11.31 13.61
C GLY A 94 15.50 11.74 14.36
N LEU A 95 16.60 10.98 14.27
CA LEU A 95 17.88 11.33 14.91
C LEU A 95 18.51 12.60 14.31
N VAL A 96 18.22 12.90 13.05
CA VAL A 96 18.69 14.09 12.34
C VAL A 96 17.62 15.18 12.37
N VAL A 97 16.36 14.79 12.17
CA VAL A 97 15.21 15.66 12.09
C VAL A 97 14.17 15.21 13.12
N PRO A 98 14.21 15.71 14.38
CA PRO A 98 13.42 15.17 15.50
C PRO A 98 11.91 15.01 15.24
N VAL A 99 11.30 15.88 14.42
CA VAL A 99 9.87 15.78 14.06
C VAL A 99 9.55 14.50 13.26
N MET A 100 10.55 13.88 12.63
CA MET A 100 10.39 12.60 11.93
C MET A 100 10.14 11.42 12.85
N PHE A 101 10.45 11.51 14.15
CA PHE A 101 9.97 10.49 15.10
C PHE A 101 8.45 10.46 15.15
N ALA A 102 7.82 11.64 15.17
CA ALA A 102 6.36 11.73 15.16
C ALA A 102 5.78 11.33 13.79
N LEU A 103 6.31 11.90 12.70
CA LEU A 103 5.80 11.63 11.36
C LEU A 103 6.04 10.17 10.94
N GLY A 104 7.26 9.66 11.10
CA GLY A 104 7.60 8.26 10.84
C GLY A 104 6.82 7.31 11.74
N GLY A 105 6.59 7.67 13.01
CA GLY A 105 5.72 6.90 13.90
C GLY A 105 4.27 6.81 13.41
N VAL A 106 3.71 7.90 12.91
CA VAL A 106 2.37 7.93 12.31
C VAL A 106 2.32 7.08 11.05
N PHE A 107 3.29 7.23 10.13
CA PHE A 107 3.36 6.41 8.92
C PHE A 107 3.53 4.93 9.24
N ALA A 108 4.37 4.58 10.23
CA ALA A 108 4.55 3.20 10.67
C ALA A 108 3.26 2.61 11.24
N ALA A 109 2.52 3.38 12.03
CA ALA A 109 1.22 2.97 12.56
C ALA A 109 0.20 2.77 11.42
N LEU A 110 0.10 3.72 10.48
CA LEU A 110 -0.78 3.62 9.33
C LEU A 110 -0.42 2.43 8.43
N TRP A 111 0.88 2.20 8.21
CA TRP A 111 1.40 1.08 7.44
C TRP A 111 1.02 -0.25 8.08
N ALA A 112 1.32 -0.43 9.37
CA ALA A 112 1.00 -1.65 10.10
C ALA A 112 -0.52 -1.89 10.13
N ALA A 113 -1.32 -0.85 10.36
CA ALA A 113 -2.77 -0.95 10.34
C ALA A 113 -3.31 -1.34 8.95
N ALA A 114 -2.85 -0.67 7.89
CA ALA A 114 -3.24 -0.96 6.51
C ALA A 114 -2.91 -2.41 6.12
N ASP A 115 -1.72 -2.87 6.51
CA ASP A 115 -1.24 -4.21 6.19
C ASP A 115 -1.98 -5.30 7.00
N LEU A 116 -2.19 -5.11 8.30
CA LEU A 116 -2.94 -6.05 9.14
C LEU A 116 -4.41 -6.11 8.75
N LEU A 117 -5.06 -4.95 8.59
CA LEU A 117 -6.47 -4.87 8.22
C LEU A 117 -6.69 -5.40 6.81
N GLY A 118 -5.78 -5.08 5.87
CA GLY A 118 -5.82 -5.62 4.53
C GLY A 118 -5.71 -7.13 4.50
N ARG A 119 -4.80 -7.73 5.29
CA ARG A 119 -4.69 -9.19 5.43
C ARG A 119 -5.96 -9.82 6.02
N LYS A 120 -6.60 -9.15 6.98
CA LYS A 120 -7.86 -9.61 7.56
C LYS A 120 -8.99 -9.60 6.54
N ILE A 121 -9.16 -8.47 5.83
CA ILE A 121 -10.18 -8.31 4.79
C ILE A 121 -10.00 -9.34 3.67
N GLU A 122 -8.77 -9.56 3.21
CA GLU A 122 -8.47 -10.55 2.17
C GLU A 122 -8.80 -11.98 2.60
N ARG A 123 -8.61 -12.33 3.88
CA ARG A 123 -8.98 -13.65 4.44
C ARG A 123 -10.49 -13.87 4.50
N GLU A 124 -11.22 -12.93 5.11
CA GLU A 124 -12.69 -13.01 5.24
C GLU A 124 -13.36 -13.12 3.87
N ARG A 125 -12.84 -12.36 2.90
CA ARG A 125 -13.26 -12.41 1.51
C ARG A 125 -12.96 -13.76 0.85
N ALA A 126 -11.76 -14.30 1.03
CA ALA A 126 -11.39 -15.60 0.47
C ALA A 126 -12.25 -16.75 1.03
N GLU A 127 -12.61 -16.69 2.32
CA GLU A 127 -13.51 -17.63 2.96
C GLU A 127 -14.92 -17.55 2.37
N ALA A 128 -15.47 -16.35 2.21
CA ALA A 128 -16.75 -16.16 1.52
C ALA A 128 -16.70 -16.76 0.11
N TRP A 129 -15.71 -16.43 -0.72
CA TRP A 129 -15.62 -17.03 -2.06
C TRP A 129 -15.44 -18.55 -2.08
N ALA A 130 -14.98 -19.17 -0.99
CA ALA A 130 -14.93 -20.63 -0.88
C ALA A 130 -16.32 -21.23 -0.60
N THR A 131 -17.14 -20.60 0.27
CA THR A 131 -18.49 -21.09 0.58
C THR A 131 -19.41 -21.00 -0.64
N TRP A 132 -19.40 -19.87 -1.35
CA TRP A 132 -20.22 -19.69 -2.55
C TRP A 132 -19.88 -20.71 -3.65
N ARG A 133 -18.59 -21.06 -3.82
CA ARG A 133 -18.17 -22.11 -4.78
C ARG A 133 -18.61 -23.51 -4.36
N ALA A 134 -18.60 -23.80 -3.05
CA ALA A 134 -19.07 -25.09 -2.54
C ALA A 134 -20.58 -25.24 -2.71
N GLU A 135 -21.35 -24.17 -2.51
CA GLU A 135 -22.80 -24.14 -2.72
C GLU A 135 -23.17 -24.31 -4.21
N GLN A 136 -22.43 -23.69 -5.14
CA GLN A 136 -22.67 -23.90 -6.57
C GLN A 136 -22.35 -25.32 -7.03
N ALA A 137 -21.26 -25.92 -6.56
CA ALA A 137 -20.89 -27.30 -6.90
C ALA A 137 -21.87 -28.35 -6.35
N GLN A 138 -22.74 -28.00 -5.39
CA GLN A 138 -23.82 -28.87 -4.90
C GLN A 138 -25.12 -28.74 -5.71
N GLN A 139 -25.25 -27.68 -6.52
CA GLN A 139 -26.42 -27.42 -7.35
C GLN A 139 -26.31 -28.02 -8.76
N GLU A 140 -25.10 -28.44 -9.16
CA GLU A 140 -24.80 -29.21 -10.38
C GLU A 140 -24.84 -30.72 -10.11
#